data_AF-T2JSQ1-F1
#
_entry.id   AF-T2JSQ1-F1
#
_cell.length_a   1.000
_cell.length_b   1.000
_cell.length_c   1.000
_cell.angle_alpha   90.00
_cell.angle_beta   90.00
_cell.angle_gamma   90.00
#
_symmetry.space_group_name_H-M   'P 1'
#
loop_
_entity.id
_entity.type
_entity.pdbx_description
1 polymer ?
#
loop_
_entity_poly.entity_id
_entity_poly.type
_entity_poly.pdbx_seq_one_letter_code
_entity_poly.pdbx_strand_id
1 'polypeptide(L)'
;MIKLRLKKYGKKREVSYRIVAINSASRRDGRPLEELGFYNPRTDETRLNVPAIVTRLKQGAQPSDTVRSILEKAKVFEQVNG
;
A
#
# COMPACT_ATOMS: atom_id res chain seq x y z
N MET A 1 3.14 -7.00 13.58
CA MET A 1 2.44 -5.70 13.41
C MET A 1 1.79 -5.66 12.04
N ILE A 2 0.76 -4.83 11.83
CA ILE A 2 0.21 -4.61 10.48
C ILE A 2 1.14 -3.69 9.71
N LYS A 3 1.55 -4.11 8.52
CA LYS A 3 2.41 -3.35 7.62
C LYS A 3 1.69 -3.09 6.31
N LEU A 4 1.75 -1.85 5.82
CA LEU A 4 1.34 -1.51 4.46
C LEU A 4 2.57 -1.70 3.55
N ARG A 5 2.48 -2.61 2.59
CA ARG A 5 3.61 -2.92 1.69
C ARG A 5 3.14 -3.24 0.28
N LEU A 6 4.09 -3.23 -0.64
CA LEU A 6 3.87 -3.65 -2.02
C LEU A 6 3.90 -5.18 -2.14
N LYS A 7 2.85 -5.73 -2.73
CA LYS A 7 2.80 -7.12 -3.23
C LYS A 7 2.98 -7.08 -4.73
N LYS A 8 4.00 -7.79 -5.25
CA LYS A 8 4.27 -7.85 -6.68
C LYS A 8 3.11 -8.56 -7.39
N TYR A 9 2.66 -7.96 -8.47
CA TYR A 9 1.63 -8.47 -9.38
C TYR A 9 2.06 -8.24 -10.83
N GLY A 10 1.32 -8.80 -11.78
CA GLY A 10 1.59 -8.65 -13.21
C GLY A 10 2.46 -9.73 -13.82
N LYS A 11 2.78 -9.55 -15.11
CA LYS A 11 3.46 -10.54 -15.95
C LYS A 11 4.97 -10.38 -15.90
N LYS A 12 5.69 -11.36 -16.45
CA LYS A 12 7.14 -11.27 -16.68
C LYS A 12 7.42 -10.01 -17.51
N ARG A 13 8.35 -9.16 -17.05
CA ARG A 13 8.68 -7.85 -17.63
C ARG A 13 7.53 -6.83 -17.62
N GLU A 14 6.44 -7.06 -16.89
CA GLU A 14 5.35 -6.09 -16.68
C GLU A 14 4.97 -6.07 -15.20
N VAL A 15 5.85 -5.46 -14.40
CA VAL A 15 5.68 -5.36 -12.95
C VAL A 15 4.64 -4.31 -12.60
N SER A 16 3.60 -4.75 -11.92
CA SER A 16 2.68 -3.91 -11.17
C SER A 16 2.67 -4.33 -9.72
N TYR A 17 2.11 -3.51 -8.85
CA TYR A 17 2.10 -3.74 -7.42
C TYR A 17 0.71 -3.49 -6.85
N ARG A 18 0.29 -4.33 -5.92
CA ARG A 18 -0.84 -4.04 -5.05
C ARG A 18 -0.30 -3.48 -3.73
N ILE A 19 -0.92 -2.42 -3.24
CA ILE A 19 -0.67 -1.91 -1.89
C ILE A 19 -1.58 -2.71 -0.97
N VAL A 20 -1.02 -3.42 0.00
CA VAL A 20 -1.77 -4.33 0.86
C VAL A 20 -1.49 -4.11 2.33
N ALA A 21 -2.51 -4.28 3.17
CA ALA A 21 -2.34 -4.45 4.61
C ALA A 21 -2.13 -5.92 4.94
N ILE A 22 -1.03 -6.25 5.61
CA ILE A 22 -0.69 -7.62 5.98
C ILE A 22 0.14 -7.65 7.26
N ASN A 23 0.10 -8.78 7.98
CA ASN A 23 1.02 -9.00 9.09
C ASN A 23 2.47 -8.99 8.58
N SER A 24 3.35 -8.25 9.25
CA SER A 24 4.76 -8.11 8.92
C SER A 24 5.50 -9.45 8.81
N ALA A 25 5.10 -10.45 9.60
CA ALA A 25 5.69 -11.79 9.60
C ALA A 25 5.29 -12.64 8.37
N SER A 26 4.26 -12.23 7.62
CA SER A 26 3.80 -12.98 6.45
C SER A 26 4.76 -12.87 5.27
N ARG A 27 4.92 -13.97 4.53
CA ARG A 27 5.67 -14.00 3.25
C ARG A 27 5.17 -12.92 2.29
N ARG A 28 6.07 -12.39 1.44
CA ARG A 28 5.78 -11.29 0.50
C ARG A 28 4.46 -11.49 -0.26
N ASP A 29 4.28 -12.66 -0.84
CA ASP A 29 3.14 -12.98 -1.70
C ASP A 29 1.98 -13.65 -0.95
N GLY A 30 2.02 -13.66 0.39
CA GLY A 30 0.97 -14.20 1.25
C GLY A 30 -0.40 -13.54 1.07
N ARG A 31 -1.41 -14.12 1.71
CA ARG A 31 -2.77 -13.58 1.72
C ARG A 31 -2.80 -12.29 2.55
N PRO A 32 -3.16 -11.14 1.95
CA PRO A 32 -3.31 -9.90 2.71
C PRO A 32 -4.59 -9.93 3.54
N LEU A 33 -4.64 -9.09 4.57
CA LEU A 33 -5.87 -8.80 5.31
C LEU A 33 -6.82 -7.98 4.45
N GLU A 34 -6.25 -7.04 3.68
CA GLU A 34 -7.00 -6.11 2.84
C GLU A 34 -6.11 -5.59 1.71
N GLU A 35 -6.71 -5.39 0.53
CA GLU A 35 -6.08 -4.70 -0.60
C GLU A 35 -6.51 -3.24 -0.58
N LEU A 36 -5.53 -2.35 -0.52
CA LEU A 36 -5.72 -0.92 -0.27
C LEU A 36 -5.48 -0.07 -1.52
N GLY A 37 -4.89 -0.65 -2.56
CA GLY A 37 -4.62 0.08 -3.78
C GLY A 37 -3.74 -0.67 -4.76
N PHE A 38 -3.35 0.06 -5.79
CA PHE A 38 -2.57 -0.40 -6.93
C PHE A 38 -1.54 0.67 -7.30
N TYR A 39 -0.38 0.21 -7.74
CA TYR A 39 0.70 1.04 -8.22
C TYR A 39 1.38 0.37 -9.41
N ASN A 40 1.50 1.11 -10.52
CA ASN A 40 2.27 0.71 -11.69
C ASN A 40 3.38 1.74 -11.94
N PRO A 41 4.65 1.41 -11.66
CA PRO A 41 5.75 2.35 -11.86
C PRO A 41 6.04 2.67 -13.32
N ARG A 42 5.56 1.86 -14.29
CA ARG A 42 5.81 2.11 -15.71
C ARG A 42 4.90 3.18 -16.28
N THR A 43 3.63 3.15 -15.88
CA THR A 43 2.62 4.10 -16.35
C THR A 43 2.42 5.25 -15.36
N ASP A 44 3.15 5.23 -14.24
CA ASP A 44 2.93 6.08 -13.07
C ASP A 44 1.49 6.06 -12.54
N GLU A 45 0.74 5.00 -12.85
CA GLU A 45 -0.64 4.86 -12.44
C GLU A 45 -0.71 4.45 -10.97
N THR A 46 -1.42 5.24 -10.17
CA THR A 46 -1.67 4.96 -8.76
C THR A 46 -3.15 5.03 -8.47
N ARG A 47 -3.70 3.98 -7.87
CA ARG A 47 -5.09 3.95 -7.38
C ARG A 47 -5.09 3.62 -5.90
N LEU A 48 -5.64 4.48 -5.07
CA LEU A 48 -5.65 4.32 -3.62
C LEU A 48 -7.07 4.30 -3.09
N ASN A 49 -7.40 3.30 -2.27
CA ASN A 49 -8.58 3.36 -1.40
C ASN A 49 -8.22 4.17 -0.15
N VAL A 50 -8.27 5.49 -0.28
CA VAL A 50 -7.84 6.43 0.77
C VAL A 50 -8.57 6.21 2.10
N PRO A 51 -9.92 6.04 2.16
CA PRO A 51 -10.62 5.78 3.41
C PRO A 51 -10.11 4.53 4.16
N ALA A 52 -9.85 3.45 3.44
CA ALA A 52 -9.32 2.22 4.03
C ALA A 52 -7.88 2.40 4.51
N ILE A 53 -7.04 3.09 3.74
CA ILE A 53 -5.66 3.39 4.12
C ILE A 53 -5.61 4.24 5.39
N VAL A 54 -6.37 5.33 5.44
CA VAL A 54 -6.47 6.21 6.61
C VAL A 54 -6.90 5.41 7.84
N THR A 55 -7.92 4.55 7.71
CA THR A 55 -8.37 3.68 8.80
C THR A 55 -7.24 2.79 9.33
N ARG A 56 -6.46 2.15 8.43
CA ARG A 56 -5.33 1.31 8.84
C ARG A 56 -4.20 2.11 9.49
N LEU A 57 -3.90 3.30 8.98
CA LEU A 57 -2.90 4.19 9.57
C LEU A 57 -3.32 4.63 10.98
N LYS A 58 -4.60 5.03 11.18
CA LYS A 58 -5.16 5.36 12.51
C LYS A 58 -5.10 4.16 13.47
N GLN A 59 -5.20 2.93 12.97
CA GLN A 59 -5.01 1.69 13.74
C GLN A 59 -3.53 1.33 14.01
N GLY A 60 -2.57 2.18 13.64
CA GLY A 60 -1.14 1.98 13.89
C GLY A 60 -0.43 1.12 12.83
N ALA A 61 -1.04 0.88 11.67
CA ALA A 61 -0.35 0.21 10.56
C ALA A 61 0.84 1.05 10.07
N GLN A 62 1.98 0.40 9.85
CA GLN A 62 3.20 1.08 9.42
C GLN A 62 3.43 0.88 7.91
N PRO A 63 3.55 1.94 7.10
CA PRO A 63 3.91 1.81 5.70
C PRO A 63 5.42 1.52 5.51
N SER A 64 5.78 0.72 4.52
CA SER A 64 7.15 0.66 4.00
C SER A 64 7.54 1.97 3.30
N ASP A 65 8.84 2.26 3.17
CA ASP A 65 9.34 3.54 2.63
C ASP A 65 8.76 3.89 1.25
N THR A 66 8.69 2.93 0.33
CA THR A 66 8.08 3.18 -1.00
C THR A 66 6.59 3.48 -0.90
N VAL A 67 5.85 2.76 -0.06
CA VAL A 67 4.42 3.02 0.16
C VAL A 67 4.24 4.38 0.84
N ARG A 68 5.07 4.73 1.82
CA ARG A 68 5.09 6.04 2.45
C ARG A 68 5.25 7.15 1.40
N SER A 69 6.24 7.03 0.51
CA SER A 69 6.47 8.00 -0.57
C SER A 69 5.25 8.13 -1.50
N ILE A 70 4.57 7.03 -1.83
CA ILE A 70 3.34 7.05 -2.63
C ILE A 70 2.21 7.78 -1.90
N LEU A 71 2.04 7.51 -0.59
CA LEU A 71 1.01 8.14 0.22
C LEU A 71 1.27 9.63 0.47
N GLU A 72 2.54 10.04 0.61
CA GLU A 72 2.97 11.44 0.70
C GLU A 72 2.65 12.19 -0.58
N LYS A 73 3.03 11.64 -1.75
CA LYS A 73 2.69 12.23 -3.06
C LYS A 73 1.17 12.39 -3.24
N ALA A 74 0.39 11.46 -2.72
CA ALA A 74 -1.07 11.50 -2.75
C ALA A 74 -1.71 12.30 -1.61
N LYS A 75 -0.92 12.96 -0.74
CA LYS A 75 -1.38 13.77 0.41
C LYS A 75 -2.31 13.02 1.37
N VAL A 76 -2.17 11.70 1.50
CA VAL A 76 -3.05 10.87 2.33
C VAL A 76 -2.87 11.17 3.82
N PHE A 77 -1.64 11.52 4.25
CA PHE A 77 -1.35 11.81 5.65
C PHE A 77 -2.06 13.05 6.19
N GLU A 78 -2.43 14.00 5.33
CA GLU A 78 -3.23 15.17 5.73
C GLU A 78 -4.61 14.74 6.24
N GLN A 79 -5.18 13.66 5.70
CA GLN A 79 -6.49 13.12 6.08
C GLN A 79 -6.45 12.23 7.34
N VAL A 80 -5.26 11.84 7.79
CA VAL A 80 -5.08 11.06 9.03
C VAL A 80 -5.09 11.97 10.24
N ASN A 81 -4.51 13.17 10.11
CA ASN A 81 -4.36 14.15 11.19
C ASN A 81 -5.55 15.11 11.30
N GLY A 82 -6.48 15.05 10.34
CA GLY A 82 -7.79 15.72 10.40
C GLY A 82 -8.88 14.89 11.08
#